data_AF-A0A425XXB7-F1
#
_entry.id   AF-A0A425XXB7-F1
#
_cell.length_a   1.000
_cell.length_b   1.000
_cell.length_c   1.000
_cell.angle_alpha   90.00
_cell.angle_beta   90.00
_cell.angle_gamma   90.00
#
_symmetry.space_group_name_H-M   'P 1'
#
loop_
_entity.id
_entity.type
_entity.pdbx_description
1 polymer ?
#
loop_
_entity_poly.entity_id
_entity_poly.type
_entity_poly.pdbx_seq_one_letter_code
_entity_poly.pdbx_strand_id
1 'polypeptide(L)'
;MNRLIIIGNGFDLAHGMKTSFKDFITDYYNNAVNTFIDKNVYDDALLKMSFKQSNGYFIDKQVIKLDETFDMLTNFENKHEVIVTQSVLLKNIKSKLESSNWVDIEIEYFSLLKSTTNSARREVRTKDLNIQFACLKEKLIEYLQRQEKEHAKKVFDLAPMVNRFTEEIIYEEVFDSEDNTEPDSLYFLNFNYTNTLEPYFIESGKRIKSIINYIHGNLNGDYGEPIFGFGDEFDKDYLLFEDLKDNDYYTHIKSFEYSKNRNYFKLLSFLESDDFQVHIYGHSCGLSDRTMLRTIFENKYCRSIKIFFYEKNEKEDDFTEKTFDIYRHFEDKGEMRKKIVPYDVCDAMPQPVKEIVMG
;
A
#
# COMPACT_ATOMS: atom_id res chain seq x y z
N MET A 1 21.99 15.98 -11.13
CA MET A 1 20.66 16.11 -10.48
C MET A 1 20.43 14.92 -9.57
N ASN A 2 19.54 15.02 -8.57
CA ASN A 2 19.23 13.92 -7.64
C ASN A 2 18.29 12.87 -8.25
N ARG A 3 18.14 11.71 -7.60
CA ARG A 3 17.12 10.70 -7.96
C ARG A 3 16.26 10.31 -6.76
N LEU A 4 14.95 10.47 -6.91
CA LEU A 4 13.91 9.97 -6.01
C LEU A 4 13.45 8.60 -6.47
N ILE A 5 13.54 7.59 -5.62
CA ILE A 5 13.12 6.21 -5.93
C ILE A 5 11.90 5.89 -5.07
N ILE A 6 10.74 5.82 -5.70
CA ILE A 6 9.47 5.45 -5.07
C ILE A 6 9.33 3.93 -5.10
N ILE A 7 9.19 3.34 -3.91
CA ILE A 7 9.06 1.90 -3.71
C ILE A 7 7.67 1.63 -3.10
N GLY A 8 6.86 0.80 -3.76
CA GLY A 8 5.54 0.41 -3.27
C GLY A 8 5.33 -1.09 -3.20
N ASN A 9 4.09 -1.51 -2.90
CA ASN A 9 3.79 -2.89 -2.48
C ASN A 9 4.11 -3.95 -3.54
N GLY A 10 4.07 -3.59 -4.82
CA GLY A 10 4.51 -4.45 -5.92
C GLY A 10 5.97 -4.89 -5.80
N PHE A 11 6.81 -4.13 -5.09
CA PHE A 11 8.17 -4.53 -4.74
C PHE A 11 8.16 -5.74 -3.80
N ASP A 12 7.42 -5.70 -2.69
CA ASP A 12 7.30 -6.83 -1.76
C ASP A 12 6.69 -8.07 -2.43
N LEU A 13 5.69 -7.87 -3.29
CA LEU A 13 5.07 -8.93 -4.08
C LEU A 13 6.09 -9.60 -5.03
N ALA A 14 6.94 -8.81 -5.70
CA ALA A 14 8.01 -9.33 -6.55
C ALA A 14 9.04 -10.16 -5.76
N HIS A 15 9.21 -9.88 -4.47
CA HIS A 15 10.04 -10.69 -3.55
C HIS A 15 9.30 -11.92 -2.98
N GLY A 16 8.11 -12.21 -3.50
CA GLY A 16 7.27 -13.34 -3.12
C GLY A 16 6.76 -13.24 -1.69
N MET A 17 6.56 -12.02 -1.17
CA MET A 17 5.78 -11.79 0.04
C MET A 17 4.30 -11.75 -0.31
N LYS A 18 3.43 -12.19 0.61
CA LYS A 18 1.99 -12.14 0.42
C LYS A 18 1.42 -10.84 0.99
N THR A 19 1.83 -9.69 0.45
CA THR A 19 1.44 -8.37 1.00
C THR A 19 0.23 -7.76 0.30
N SER A 20 -0.48 -8.52 -0.54
CA SER A 20 -1.72 -8.02 -1.14
C SER A 20 -2.83 -7.94 -0.08
N PHE A 21 -3.76 -6.98 -0.24
CA PHE A 21 -4.93 -6.94 0.64
C PHE A 21 -5.80 -8.19 0.53
N LYS A 22 -5.80 -8.88 -0.62
CA LYS A 22 -6.48 -10.17 -0.75
C LYS A 22 -5.87 -11.22 0.17
N ASP A 23 -4.54 -11.34 0.18
CA ASP A 23 -3.84 -12.31 1.02
C ASP A 23 -4.09 -12.00 2.51
N PHE A 24 -4.00 -10.73 2.88
CA PHE A 24 -4.30 -10.26 4.24
C PHE A 24 -5.73 -10.61 4.68
N ILE A 25 -6.75 -10.23 3.89
CA ILE A 25 -8.15 -10.47 4.26
C ILE A 25 -8.47 -11.97 4.32
N THR A 26 -7.88 -12.77 3.44
CA THR A 26 -8.02 -14.22 3.46
C THR A 26 -7.42 -14.82 4.74
N ASP A 27 -6.22 -14.39 5.13
CA ASP A 27 -5.57 -14.81 6.38
C ASP A 27 -6.36 -14.35 7.61
N TYR A 28 -6.90 -13.12 7.60
CA TYR A 28 -7.77 -12.61 8.65
C TYR A 28 -8.99 -13.50 8.87
N TYR A 29 -9.74 -13.84 7.80
CA TYR A 29 -10.87 -14.75 7.91
C TYR A 29 -10.46 -16.15 8.37
N ASN A 30 -9.32 -16.66 7.89
CA ASN A 30 -8.84 -17.99 8.29
C ASN A 30 -8.55 -18.04 9.79
N ASN A 31 -7.87 -17.02 10.32
CA ASN A 31 -7.61 -16.90 11.76
C ASN A 31 -8.92 -16.79 12.56
N ALA A 32 -9.87 -16.01 12.08
CA ALA A 32 -11.17 -15.85 12.74
C ALA A 32 -11.95 -17.17 12.78
N VAL A 33 -12.04 -17.88 11.64
CA VAL A 33 -12.71 -19.19 11.52
C VAL A 33 -12.06 -20.22 12.44
N ASN A 34 -10.73 -20.34 12.39
CA ASN A 34 -10.00 -21.29 13.23
C ASN A 34 -10.14 -20.96 14.73
N THR A 35 -10.13 -19.68 15.08
CA THR A 35 -10.37 -19.24 16.47
C THR A 35 -11.79 -19.58 16.93
N PHE A 36 -12.80 -19.38 16.06
CA PHE A 36 -14.18 -19.75 16.38
C PHE A 36 -14.35 -21.27 16.55
N ILE A 37 -13.69 -22.08 15.72
CA ILE A 37 -13.71 -23.55 15.85
C ILE A 37 -13.07 -24.00 17.17
N ASP A 38 -11.94 -23.40 17.54
CA ASP A 38 -11.23 -23.76 18.77
C ASP A 38 -11.94 -23.27 20.02
N LYS A 39 -12.39 -22.00 20.04
CA LYS A 39 -12.90 -21.33 21.25
C LYS A 39 -14.41 -21.22 21.33
N ASN A 40 -15.14 -21.66 20.31
CA ASN A 40 -16.60 -21.51 20.15
C ASN A 40 -17.09 -20.05 20.12
N VAL A 41 -16.18 -19.08 20.04
CA VAL A 41 -16.48 -17.66 19.89
C VAL A 41 -15.33 -16.95 19.18
N TYR A 42 -15.68 -15.99 18.34
CA TYR A 42 -14.78 -14.96 17.82
C TYR A 42 -15.51 -13.62 17.91
N ASP A 43 -14.84 -12.58 18.41
CA ASP A 43 -15.46 -11.27 18.61
C ASP A 43 -14.38 -10.18 18.53
N ASP A 44 -14.41 -9.39 17.46
CA ASP A 44 -13.68 -8.14 17.34
C ASP A 44 -14.56 -7.05 16.69
N ALA A 45 -13.99 -5.89 16.40
CA ALA A 45 -14.74 -4.77 15.82
C ALA A 45 -15.27 -5.02 14.40
N LEU A 46 -14.71 -6.01 13.70
CA LEU A 46 -14.96 -6.28 12.28
C LEU A 46 -15.87 -7.50 12.07
N LEU A 47 -15.69 -8.56 12.86
CA LEU A 47 -16.37 -9.84 12.74
C LEU A 47 -16.70 -10.44 14.11
N LYS A 48 -17.93 -10.94 14.22
CA LYS A 48 -18.40 -11.71 15.36
C LYS A 48 -18.97 -13.04 14.91
N MET A 49 -18.51 -14.13 15.52
CA MET A 49 -19.01 -15.48 15.33
C MET A 49 -19.33 -16.12 16.69
N SER A 50 -20.55 -16.60 16.84
CA SER A 50 -21.00 -17.27 18.06
C SER A 50 -22.11 -18.27 17.77
N PHE A 51 -22.30 -19.26 18.63
CA PHE A 51 -23.48 -20.12 18.57
C PHE A 51 -24.74 -19.38 19.05
N LYS A 52 -25.90 -19.68 18.47
CA LYS A 52 -27.20 -19.15 18.92
C LYS A 52 -27.59 -19.63 20.30
N GLN A 53 -27.21 -20.87 20.63
CA GLN A 53 -27.45 -21.48 21.93
C GLN A 53 -26.17 -21.50 22.74
N SER A 54 -26.28 -21.28 24.06
CA SER A 54 -25.14 -21.23 24.99
C SER A 54 -24.30 -22.50 25.03
N ASN A 55 -24.85 -23.63 24.58
CA ASN A 55 -24.23 -24.95 24.65
C ASN A 55 -23.70 -25.43 23.29
N GLY A 56 -23.63 -24.56 22.28
CA GLY A 56 -23.07 -24.92 20.97
C GLY A 56 -21.55 -25.12 21.06
N TYR A 57 -21.05 -26.20 20.48
CA TYR A 57 -19.62 -26.47 20.38
C TYR A 57 -19.30 -27.31 19.14
N PHE A 58 -18.07 -27.21 18.66
CA PHE A 58 -17.56 -28.11 17.63
C PHE A 58 -17.09 -29.42 18.27
N ILE A 59 -17.66 -30.54 17.83
CA ILE A 59 -17.25 -31.89 18.27
C ILE A 59 -15.87 -32.24 17.71
N ASP A 60 -15.60 -31.85 16.46
CA ASP A 60 -14.31 -32.05 15.80
C ASP A 60 -13.66 -30.68 15.52
N LYS A 61 -12.50 -30.45 16.13
CA LYS A 61 -11.76 -29.18 16.08
C LYS A 61 -10.60 -29.28 15.10
N GLN A 62 -10.90 -29.58 13.84
CA GLN A 62 -9.88 -29.58 12.80
C GLN A 62 -9.52 -28.15 12.40
N VAL A 63 -8.21 -27.91 12.25
CA VAL A 63 -7.72 -26.65 11.71
C VAL A 63 -8.05 -26.59 10.23
N ILE A 64 -8.77 -25.55 9.84
CA ILE A 64 -9.19 -25.27 8.47
C ILE A 64 -8.04 -24.61 7.72
N LYS A 65 -7.73 -25.15 6.54
CA LYS A 65 -6.68 -24.59 5.68
C LYS A 65 -7.14 -23.30 5.02
N LEU A 66 -6.16 -22.53 4.53
CA LEU A 66 -6.42 -21.20 3.96
C LEU A 66 -7.41 -21.26 2.77
N ASP A 67 -7.27 -22.26 1.91
CA ASP A 67 -8.10 -22.52 0.73
C ASP A 67 -9.54 -22.94 1.06
N GLU A 68 -9.77 -23.54 2.23
CA GLU A 68 -11.09 -24.00 2.72
C GLU A 68 -11.85 -22.90 3.50
N THR A 69 -11.22 -21.75 3.74
CA THR A 69 -11.71 -20.70 4.64
C THR A 69 -13.09 -20.16 4.23
N PHE A 70 -13.25 -19.78 2.96
CA PHE A 70 -14.49 -19.16 2.49
C PHE A 70 -15.64 -20.16 2.38
N ASP A 71 -15.34 -21.41 2.06
CA ASP A 71 -16.34 -22.50 2.09
C ASP A 71 -16.85 -22.72 3.51
N MET A 72 -15.95 -22.75 4.49
CA MET A 72 -16.32 -22.90 5.89
C MET A 72 -17.09 -21.69 6.43
N LEU A 73 -16.68 -20.48 6.05
CA LEU A 73 -17.42 -19.26 6.40
C LEU A 73 -18.84 -19.28 5.82
N THR A 74 -19.00 -19.66 4.55
CA THR A 74 -20.31 -19.80 3.89
C THR A 74 -21.16 -20.86 4.60
N ASN A 75 -20.56 -21.97 5.03
CA ASN A 75 -21.24 -22.98 5.82
C ASN A 75 -21.72 -22.43 7.18
N PHE A 76 -20.94 -21.58 7.84
CA PHE A 76 -21.37 -20.92 9.07
C PHE A 76 -22.49 -19.91 8.83
N GLU A 77 -22.40 -19.11 7.77
CA GLU A 77 -23.44 -18.13 7.39
C GLU A 77 -24.78 -18.82 7.08
N ASN A 78 -24.75 -20.03 6.52
CA ASN A 78 -25.95 -20.82 6.19
C ASN A 78 -26.46 -21.71 7.33
N LYS A 79 -25.63 -22.00 8.35
CA LYS A 79 -26.03 -22.85 9.49
C LYS A 79 -26.96 -22.10 10.42
N HIS A 80 -28.15 -22.66 10.66
CA HIS A 80 -29.12 -22.08 11.58
C HIS A 80 -28.61 -21.93 13.02
N GLU A 81 -27.58 -22.64 13.44
CA GLU A 81 -27.05 -22.65 14.82
C GLU A 81 -25.96 -21.62 15.07
N VAL A 82 -25.39 -21.01 14.02
CA VAL A 82 -24.30 -20.03 14.12
C VAL A 82 -24.83 -18.64 13.79
N ILE A 83 -24.30 -17.63 14.47
CA ILE A 83 -24.49 -16.21 14.16
C ILE A 83 -23.16 -15.70 13.63
N VAL A 84 -23.15 -15.22 12.39
CA VAL A 84 -22.02 -14.51 11.78
C VAL A 84 -22.44 -13.07 11.55
N THR A 85 -21.80 -12.12 12.22
CA THR A 85 -22.04 -10.69 12.05
C THR A 85 -20.77 -10.02 11.57
N GLN A 86 -20.82 -9.42 10.38
CA GLN A 86 -19.73 -8.63 9.81
C GLN A 86 -20.07 -7.15 9.86
N SER A 87 -19.07 -6.32 10.13
CA SER A 87 -19.13 -4.88 9.98
C SER A 87 -19.40 -4.46 8.53
N VAL A 88 -19.91 -3.24 8.33
CA VAL A 88 -20.20 -2.70 6.99
C VAL A 88 -18.91 -2.61 6.17
N LEU A 89 -17.81 -2.14 6.78
CA LEU A 89 -16.50 -2.08 6.13
C LEU A 89 -16.04 -3.46 5.66
N LEU A 90 -16.05 -4.47 6.53
CA LEU A 90 -15.60 -5.80 6.18
C LEU A 90 -16.46 -6.46 5.08
N LYS A 91 -17.78 -6.22 5.10
CA LYS A 91 -18.70 -6.70 4.05
C LYS A 91 -18.36 -6.10 2.68
N ASN A 92 -18.13 -4.79 2.61
CA ASN A 92 -17.78 -4.12 1.36
C ASN A 92 -16.45 -4.63 0.81
N ILE A 93 -15.45 -4.81 1.69
CA ILE A 93 -14.16 -5.39 1.33
C ILE A 93 -14.34 -6.80 0.78
N LYS A 94 -15.09 -7.67 1.47
CA LYS A 94 -15.38 -9.05 1.02
C LYS A 94 -16.04 -9.05 -0.38
N SER A 95 -17.09 -8.24 -0.56
CA SER A 95 -17.82 -8.16 -1.83
C SER A 95 -16.96 -7.66 -3.00
N LYS A 96 -16.05 -6.71 -2.75
CA LYS A 96 -15.10 -6.23 -3.75
C LYS A 96 -14.08 -7.30 -4.12
N LEU A 97 -13.53 -8.00 -3.13
CA LEU A 97 -12.61 -9.10 -3.39
C LEU A 97 -13.27 -10.24 -4.20
N GLU A 98 -14.54 -10.55 -3.94
CA GLU A 98 -15.30 -11.55 -4.70
C GLU A 98 -15.58 -11.13 -6.15
N SER A 99 -15.81 -9.84 -6.40
CA SER A 99 -16.23 -9.34 -7.72
C SER A 99 -15.07 -8.87 -8.62
N SER A 100 -14.00 -8.29 -8.06
CA SER A 100 -12.86 -7.76 -8.81
C SER A 100 -11.52 -8.38 -8.45
N ASN A 101 -11.46 -9.30 -7.48
CA ASN A 101 -10.22 -9.91 -6.99
C ASN A 101 -9.16 -8.91 -6.48
N TRP A 102 -9.60 -7.67 -6.23
CA TRP A 102 -8.79 -6.53 -5.80
C TRP A 102 -9.67 -5.56 -5.02
N VAL A 103 -9.06 -4.89 -4.04
CA VAL A 103 -9.71 -3.89 -3.21
C VAL A 103 -8.67 -2.86 -2.79
N ASP A 104 -9.07 -1.60 -2.70
CA ASP A 104 -8.31 -0.56 -2.01
C ASP A 104 -9.05 -0.22 -0.72
N ILE A 105 -8.53 -0.73 0.40
CA ILE A 105 -9.17 -0.62 1.71
C ILE A 105 -9.30 0.84 2.16
N GLU A 106 -8.33 1.70 1.80
CA GLU A 106 -8.34 3.12 2.17
C GLU A 106 -9.45 3.87 1.42
N ILE A 107 -9.64 3.54 0.13
CA ILE A 107 -10.73 4.08 -0.69
C ILE A 107 -12.10 3.57 -0.22
N GLU A 108 -12.23 2.29 0.11
CA GLU A 108 -13.50 1.73 0.61
C GLU A 108 -13.89 2.34 1.96
N TYR A 109 -12.92 2.51 2.88
CA TYR A 109 -13.12 3.24 4.12
C TYR A 109 -13.58 4.68 3.87
N PHE A 110 -12.90 5.41 2.97
CA PHE A 110 -13.25 6.79 2.67
C PHE A 110 -14.64 6.90 2.03
N SER A 111 -15.00 6.00 1.12
CA SER A 111 -16.34 5.92 0.52
C SER A 111 -17.44 5.76 1.59
N LEU A 112 -17.22 4.87 2.57
CA LEU A 112 -18.13 4.72 3.71
C LEU A 112 -18.13 5.95 4.62
N LEU A 113 -16.98 6.58 4.84
CA LEU A 113 -16.88 7.80 5.63
C LEU A 113 -17.73 8.92 5.00
N LYS A 114 -17.65 9.07 3.68
CA LYS A 114 -18.48 10.02 2.91
C LYS A 114 -19.96 9.74 3.07
N SER A 115 -20.38 8.48 3.01
CA SER A 115 -21.80 8.12 3.16
C SER A 115 -22.37 8.49 4.54
N THR A 116 -21.53 8.55 5.58
CA THR A 116 -21.97 8.95 6.94
C THR A 116 -22.43 10.41 7.03
N THR A 117 -21.98 11.29 6.13
CA THR A 117 -22.38 12.71 6.11
C THR A 117 -23.82 12.90 5.65
N ASN A 118 -24.36 11.94 4.90
CA ASN A 118 -25.72 11.98 4.40
C ASN A 118 -26.64 11.13 5.30
N SER A 119 -27.48 11.80 6.09
CA SER A 119 -28.40 11.15 7.03
C SER A 119 -29.33 10.12 6.38
N ALA A 120 -29.66 10.26 5.09
CA ALA A 120 -30.52 9.32 4.37
C ALA A 120 -29.77 8.06 3.85
N ARG A 121 -28.43 8.10 3.81
CA ARG A 121 -27.56 7.00 3.33
C ARG A 121 -26.64 6.44 4.41
N ARG A 122 -26.87 6.82 5.66
CA ARG A 122 -26.00 6.46 6.79
C ARG A 122 -26.19 5.00 7.17
N GLU A 123 -25.26 4.15 6.74
CA GLU A 123 -25.23 2.73 7.11
C GLU A 123 -24.47 2.48 8.42
N VAL A 124 -23.56 3.37 8.79
CA VAL A 124 -22.68 3.25 9.97
C VAL A 124 -22.45 4.63 10.58
N ARG A 125 -22.18 4.69 11.90
CA ARG A 125 -21.74 5.93 12.54
C ARG A 125 -20.24 6.12 12.34
N THR A 126 -19.80 7.35 12.12
CA THR A 126 -18.39 7.73 11.93
C THR A 126 -17.47 7.09 12.98
N LYS A 127 -17.83 7.19 14.27
CA LYS A 127 -17.09 6.55 15.37
C LYS A 127 -16.94 5.04 15.22
N ASP A 128 -18.03 4.34 14.86
CA ASP A 128 -17.99 2.88 14.72
C ASP A 128 -17.12 2.48 13.51
N LEU A 129 -17.19 3.26 12.41
CA LEU A 129 -16.33 3.06 11.24
C LEU A 129 -14.85 3.30 11.57
N ASN A 130 -14.53 4.33 12.36
CA ASN A 130 -13.16 4.59 12.81
C ASN A 130 -12.61 3.44 13.67
N ILE A 131 -13.45 2.87 14.54
CA ILE A 131 -13.09 1.69 15.35
C ILE A 131 -12.85 0.47 14.46
N GLN A 132 -13.71 0.23 13.47
CA GLN A 132 -13.55 -0.86 12.49
C GLN A 132 -12.22 -0.72 11.72
N PHE A 133 -11.94 0.48 11.21
CA PHE A 133 -10.71 0.74 10.46
C PHE A 133 -9.45 0.62 11.32
N ALA A 134 -9.49 1.10 12.58
CA ALA A 134 -8.39 0.93 13.52
C ALA A 134 -8.10 -0.56 13.79
N CYS A 135 -9.14 -1.36 14.04
CA CYS A 135 -9.00 -2.80 14.22
C CYS A 135 -8.39 -3.48 12.97
N LEU A 136 -8.82 -3.09 11.78
CA LEU A 136 -8.28 -3.61 10.52
C LEU A 136 -6.79 -3.28 10.35
N LYS A 137 -6.39 -2.06 10.72
CA LYS A 137 -4.99 -1.60 10.70
C LYS A 137 -4.13 -2.42 11.65
N GLU A 138 -4.58 -2.66 12.89
CA GLU A 138 -3.87 -3.51 13.85
C GLU A 138 -3.67 -4.93 13.29
N LYS A 139 -4.72 -5.52 12.71
CA LYS A 139 -4.63 -6.85 12.08
C LYS A 139 -3.70 -6.88 10.87
N LEU A 140 -3.67 -5.82 10.07
CA LEU A 140 -2.74 -5.70 8.95
C LEU A 140 -1.29 -5.66 9.44
N ILE A 141 -0.98 -4.88 10.48
CA ILE A 141 0.37 -4.80 11.05
C ILE A 141 0.81 -6.16 11.60
N GLU A 142 -0.03 -6.84 12.37
CA GLU A 142 0.24 -8.21 12.88
C GLU A 142 0.52 -9.20 11.74
N TYR A 143 -0.24 -9.09 10.64
CA TYR A 143 -0.08 -9.92 9.46
C TYR A 143 1.26 -9.65 8.74
N LEU A 144 1.55 -8.39 8.47
CA LEU A 144 2.77 -7.99 7.75
C LEU A 144 4.03 -8.31 8.56
N GLN A 145 4.00 -8.19 9.89
CA GLN A 145 5.10 -8.62 10.75
C GLN A 145 5.40 -10.12 10.63
N ARG A 146 4.37 -10.97 10.42
CA ARG A 146 4.60 -12.39 10.11
C ARG A 146 5.20 -12.57 8.71
N GLN A 147 4.72 -11.84 7.72
CA GLN A 147 5.26 -11.92 6.35
C GLN A 147 6.74 -11.50 6.30
N GLU A 148 7.11 -10.42 6.99
CA GLU A 148 8.49 -9.93 7.05
C GLU A 148 9.43 -10.96 7.71
N LYS A 149 9.00 -11.58 8.82
CA LYS A 149 9.78 -12.64 9.50
C LYS A 149 10.00 -13.86 8.62
N GLU A 150 9.00 -14.27 7.83
CA GLU A 150 9.17 -15.37 6.87
C GLU A 150 10.05 -14.96 5.68
N HIS A 151 9.96 -13.71 5.25
CA HIS A 151 10.79 -13.16 4.17
C HIS A 151 12.26 -13.07 4.56
N ALA A 152 12.59 -12.67 5.79
CA ALA A 152 13.97 -12.52 6.29
C ALA A 152 14.84 -13.79 6.18
N LYS A 153 14.22 -14.95 5.92
CA LYS A 153 14.91 -16.23 5.68
C LYS A 153 15.39 -16.42 4.23
N LYS A 154 15.00 -15.53 3.32
CA LYS A 154 15.30 -15.61 1.88
C LYS A 154 16.49 -14.69 1.54
N VAL A 155 17.30 -15.12 0.58
CA VAL A 155 18.42 -14.34 0.03
C VAL A 155 18.20 -14.12 -1.46
N PHE A 156 18.45 -12.90 -1.94
CA PHE A 156 18.23 -12.48 -3.32
C PHE A 156 19.49 -11.90 -3.91
N ASP A 157 19.69 -12.11 -5.21
CA ASP A 157 20.68 -11.36 -5.97
C ASP A 157 20.20 -9.89 -6.07
N LEU A 158 20.96 -9.01 -5.42
CA LEU A 158 20.63 -7.59 -5.35
C LEU A 158 21.06 -6.83 -6.62
N ALA A 159 22.01 -7.37 -7.39
CA ALA A 159 22.70 -6.64 -8.45
C ALA A 159 21.76 -6.10 -9.54
N PRO A 160 20.76 -6.87 -10.06
CA PRO A 160 19.88 -6.37 -11.12
C PRO A 160 19.13 -5.10 -10.72
N MET A 161 18.62 -5.06 -9.49
CA MET A 161 17.86 -3.91 -8.98
C MET A 161 18.78 -2.75 -8.60
N VAL A 162 19.90 -3.03 -7.91
CA VAL A 162 20.87 -2.01 -7.53
C VAL A 162 21.44 -1.30 -8.76
N ASN A 163 21.70 -2.04 -9.85
CA ASN A 163 22.17 -1.47 -11.11
C ASN A 163 21.14 -0.48 -11.70
N ARG A 164 19.84 -0.78 -11.64
CA ARG A 164 18.78 0.15 -12.08
C ARG A 164 18.64 1.35 -11.16
N PHE A 165 18.82 1.20 -9.85
CA PHE A 165 18.77 2.33 -8.92
C PHE A 165 19.92 3.33 -9.16
N THR A 166 21.10 2.82 -9.52
CA THR A 166 22.33 3.60 -9.66
C THR A 166 22.72 3.89 -11.11
N GLU A 167 21.82 3.68 -12.08
CA GLU A 167 22.12 3.95 -13.48
C GLU A 167 22.23 5.45 -13.77
N GLU A 168 22.89 5.82 -14.86
CA GLU A 168 22.90 7.21 -15.33
C GLU A 168 21.48 7.70 -15.64
N ILE A 169 21.29 9.02 -15.55
CA ILE A 169 20.13 9.72 -16.08
C ILE A 169 20.46 10.04 -17.53
N ILE A 170 19.82 9.35 -18.47
CA ILE A 170 20.09 9.58 -19.90
C ILE A 170 19.33 10.80 -20.40
N TYR A 171 19.87 11.50 -21.38
CA TYR A 171 19.27 12.75 -21.88
C TYR A 171 17.88 12.52 -22.50
N GLU A 172 17.60 11.34 -23.08
CA GLU A 172 16.29 11.00 -23.64
C GLU A 172 15.16 10.89 -22.59
N GLU A 173 15.52 10.73 -21.31
CA GLU A 173 14.56 10.65 -20.21
C GLU A 173 14.16 12.03 -19.67
N VAL A 174 14.85 13.09 -20.07
CA VAL A 174 14.63 14.44 -19.53
C VAL A 174 14.33 15.41 -20.65
N PHE A 175 13.15 16.02 -20.60
CA PHE A 175 12.79 17.08 -21.55
C PHE A 175 13.80 18.23 -21.44
N ASP A 176 14.37 18.63 -22.59
CA ASP A 176 15.35 19.72 -22.71
C ASP A 176 16.70 19.42 -22.03
N SER A 177 17.18 18.17 -22.11
CA SER A 177 18.54 17.77 -21.72
C SER A 177 19.38 17.38 -22.93
N GLU A 178 20.67 17.69 -22.91
CA GLU A 178 21.63 17.36 -23.98
C GLU A 178 22.69 16.33 -23.56
N ASP A 179 22.86 16.10 -22.25
CA ASP A 179 23.92 15.24 -21.70
C ASP A 179 23.36 14.18 -20.75
N ASN A 180 24.04 13.03 -20.72
CA ASN A 180 23.86 12.03 -19.66
C ASN A 180 24.55 12.50 -18.38
N THR A 181 23.95 12.20 -17.23
CA THR A 181 24.53 12.56 -15.93
C THR A 181 24.38 11.44 -14.92
N GLU A 182 25.35 11.30 -14.01
CA GLU A 182 25.19 10.44 -12.85
C GLU A 182 24.29 11.13 -11.80
N PRO A 183 23.44 10.37 -11.07
CA PRO A 183 22.69 10.93 -9.95
C PRO A 183 23.62 11.41 -8.81
N ASP A 184 23.44 12.65 -8.35
CA ASP A 184 24.26 13.21 -7.25
C ASP A 184 23.97 12.53 -5.91
N SER A 185 22.70 12.14 -5.70
CA SER A 185 22.25 11.36 -4.55
C SER A 185 20.99 10.57 -4.85
N LEU A 186 20.77 9.50 -4.08
CA LEU A 186 19.56 8.67 -4.13
C LEU A 186 18.72 8.92 -2.89
N TYR A 187 17.42 9.14 -3.10
CA TYR A 187 16.45 9.24 -2.03
C TYR A 187 15.39 8.16 -2.19
N PHE A 188 15.46 7.12 -1.38
CA PHE A 188 14.51 6.02 -1.37
C PHE A 188 13.29 6.41 -0.53
N LEU A 189 12.16 6.58 -1.19
CA LEU A 189 10.86 6.81 -0.58
C LEU A 189 10.10 5.49 -0.50
N ASN A 190 10.19 4.82 0.64
CA ASN A 190 9.56 3.53 0.88
C ASN A 190 8.13 3.74 1.41
N PHE A 191 7.15 3.33 0.61
CA PHE A 191 5.74 3.28 1.01
C PHE A 191 5.39 1.97 1.71
N ASN A 192 6.23 0.94 1.59
CA ASN A 192 6.00 -0.31 2.30
C ASN A 192 6.37 -0.15 3.78
N TYR A 193 5.60 -0.78 4.65
CA TYR A 193 5.92 -0.86 6.07
C TYR A 193 7.09 -1.81 6.37
N THR A 194 7.40 -2.70 5.42
CA THR A 194 8.39 -3.78 5.52
C THR A 194 9.80 -3.31 5.17
N ASN A 195 10.79 -4.06 5.63
CA ASN A 195 12.21 -3.79 5.40
C ASN A 195 12.83 -4.44 4.16
N THR A 196 12.01 -4.96 3.23
CA THR A 196 12.46 -5.61 1.97
C THR A 196 13.47 -4.77 1.19
N LEU A 197 13.36 -3.43 1.24
CA LEU A 197 14.23 -2.50 0.52
C LEU A 197 15.61 -2.32 1.16
N GLU A 198 15.77 -2.57 2.46
CA GLU A 198 16.99 -2.20 3.21
C GLU A 198 18.28 -2.80 2.62
N PRO A 199 18.34 -4.08 2.20
CA PRO A 199 19.54 -4.64 1.59
C PRO A 199 19.94 -3.89 0.32
N TYR A 200 18.96 -3.55 -0.53
CA TYR A 200 19.20 -2.79 -1.76
C TYR A 200 19.67 -1.37 -1.48
N PHE A 201 19.07 -0.70 -0.50
CA PHE A 201 19.50 0.62 -0.03
C PHE A 201 20.96 0.60 0.43
N ILE A 202 21.36 -0.40 1.23
CA ILE A 202 22.74 -0.54 1.72
C ILE A 202 23.71 -0.72 0.55
N GLU A 203 23.41 -1.61 -0.39
CA GLU A 203 24.29 -1.86 -1.55
C GLU A 203 24.36 -0.65 -2.50
N SER A 204 23.23 0.03 -2.76
CA SER A 204 23.22 1.27 -3.53
C SER A 204 24.03 2.37 -2.85
N GLY A 205 23.99 2.45 -1.52
CA GLY A 205 24.75 3.38 -0.69
C GLY A 205 26.28 3.26 -0.82
N LYS A 206 26.78 2.10 -1.27
CA LYS A 206 28.21 1.90 -1.58
C LYS A 206 28.65 2.57 -2.89
N ARG A 207 27.70 2.86 -3.78
CA ARG A 207 27.96 3.46 -5.11
C ARG A 207 27.63 4.95 -5.12
N ILE A 208 26.42 5.30 -4.68
CA ILE A 208 25.91 6.67 -4.67
C ILE A 208 25.37 6.98 -3.27
N LYS A 209 25.64 8.19 -2.77
CA LYS A 209 25.13 8.64 -1.48
C LYS A 209 23.61 8.48 -1.43
N SER A 210 23.14 7.66 -0.49
CA SER A 210 21.74 7.23 -0.42
C SER A 210 21.10 7.60 0.92
N ILE A 211 19.81 7.93 0.90
CA ILE A 211 18.97 8.13 2.08
C ILE A 211 17.71 7.28 1.92
N ILE A 212 17.27 6.62 2.99
CA ILE A 212 15.99 5.92 3.06
C ILE A 212 14.99 6.68 3.93
N ASN A 213 13.75 6.76 3.47
CA ASN A 213 12.63 7.35 4.18
C ASN A 213 11.40 6.45 4.08
N TYR A 214 10.98 5.91 5.22
CA TYR A 214 9.71 5.21 5.39
C TYR A 214 8.58 6.21 5.57
N ILE A 215 7.97 6.62 4.46
CA ILE A 215 7.06 7.76 4.48
C ILE A 215 5.80 7.50 5.32
N HIS A 216 5.41 6.23 5.41
CA HIS A 216 4.30 5.75 6.23
C HIS A 216 4.76 5.04 7.51
N GLY A 217 6.01 5.23 7.94
CA GLY A 217 6.57 4.48 9.08
C GLY A 217 6.87 3.01 8.75
N ASN A 218 7.30 2.24 9.73
CA ASN A 218 7.64 0.81 9.56
C ASN A 218 7.02 -0.06 10.66
N LEU A 219 7.00 -1.37 10.43
CA LEU A 219 6.34 -2.34 11.32
C LEU A 219 6.90 -2.40 12.75
N ASN A 220 8.14 -1.93 12.97
CA ASN A 220 8.81 -1.91 14.27
C ASN A 220 8.76 -0.54 14.96
N GLY A 221 8.26 0.50 14.28
CA GLY A 221 8.14 1.86 14.82
C GLY A 221 9.43 2.70 14.82
N ASP A 222 10.56 2.14 14.37
CA ASP A 222 11.86 2.83 14.31
C ASP A 222 11.83 4.09 13.43
N TYR A 223 11.00 4.06 12.38
CA TYR A 223 10.79 5.19 11.47
C TYR A 223 9.44 5.88 11.72
N GLY A 224 8.86 5.72 12.91
CA GLY A 224 7.53 6.18 13.26
C GLY A 224 6.47 5.10 13.07
N GLU A 225 5.35 5.29 13.77
CA GLU A 225 4.22 4.36 13.73
C GLU A 225 3.65 4.21 12.32
N PRO A 226 3.23 3.00 11.91
CA PRO A 226 2.59 2.78 10.61
C PRO A 226 1.42 3.74 10.36
N ILE A 227 1.45 4.45 9.23
CA ILE A 227 0.40 5.37 8.76
C ILE A 227 -0.42 4.64 7.70
N PHE A 228 -1.71 4.41 7.97
CA PHE A 228 -2.65 3.77 7.06
C PHE A 228 -3.96 4.55 7.13
N GLY A 229 -4.50 4.98 5.98
CA GLY A 229 -5.59 5.93 5.94
C GLY A 229 -5.76 6.62 4.58
N PHE A 230 -6.65 7.59 4.50
CA PHE A 230 -6.90 8.29 3.24
C PHE A 230 -6.08 9.57 3.12
N GLY A 231 -5.52 9.83 1.93
CA GLY A 231 -4.59 10.93 1.65
C GLY A 231 -4.88 11.71 0.37
N ASP A 232 -6.15 11.84 -0.04
CA ASP A 232 -6.57 12.77 -1.11
C ASP A 232 -7.35 13.95 -0.53
N GLU A 233 -6.66 15.05 -0.25
CA GLU A 233 -7.27 16.31 0.21
C GLU A 233 -7.94 17.09 -0.93
N PHE A 234 -7.76 16.66 -2.19
CA PHE A 234 -8.34 17.28 -3.38
C PHE A 234 -9.66 16.62 -3.82
N ASP A 235 -10.14 15.60 -3.10
CA ASP A 235 -11.48 15.06 -3.29
C ASP A 235 -12.51 16.15 -2.91
N LYS A 236 -13.47 16.40 -3.82
CA LYS A 236 -14.50 17.44 -3.61
C LYS A 236 -15.33 17.21 -2.36
N ASP A 237 -15.54 15.95 -2.00
CA ASP A 237 -16.30 15.56 -0.84
C ASP A 237 -15.48 15.67 0.45
N TYR A 238 -14.13 15.73 0.37
CA TYR A 238 -13.27 16.00 1.54
C TYR A 238 -13.58 17.38 2.13
N LEU A 239 -13.83 18.38 1.27
CA LEU A 239 -14.22 19.73 1.70
C LEU A 239 -15.51 19.76 2.53
N LEU A 240 -16.41 18.79 2.31
CA LEU A 240 -17.65 18.69 3.09
C LEU A 240 -17.37 18.38 4.57
N PHE A 241 -16.23 17.75 4.89
CA PHE A 241 -15.89 17.42 6.28
C PHE A 241 -15.51 18.67 7.09
N GLU A 242 -14.89 19.67 6.45
CA GLU A 242 -14.51 20.94 7.08
C GLU A 242 -15.71 21.70 7.63
N ASP A 243 -16.86 21.61 6.97
CA ASP A 243 -18.09 22.27 7.39
C ASP A 243 -18.79 21.57 8.57
N LEU A 244 -18.54 20.27 8.78
CA LEU A 244 -19.25 19.45 9.78
C LEU A 244 -18.76 19.65 11.22
N LYS A 245 -17.58 20.25 11.42
CA LYS A 245 -16.96 20.51 12.74
C LYS A 245 -16.90 19.29 13.67
N ASP A 246 -16.81 18.10 13.10
CA ASP A 246 -16.68 16.84 13.83
C ASP A 246 -15.30 16.23 13.54
N ASN A 247 -14.49 16.12 14.59
CA ASN A 247 -13.11 15.64 14.46
C ASN A 247 -13.03 14.15 14.08
N ASP A 248 -14.12 13.39 14.25
CA ASP A 248 -14.13 11.97 13.89
C ASP A 248 -13.82 11.76 12.40
N TYR A 249 -14.16 12.73 11.52
CA TYR A 249 -13.86 12.65 10.08
C TYR A 249 -12.36 12.70 9.75
N TYR A 250 -11.53 13.22 10.67
CA TYR A 250 -10.09 13.37 10.45
C TYR A 250 -9.25 12.25 11.06
N THR A 251 -9.89 11.32 11.78
CA THR A 251 -9.19 10.31 12.62
C THR A 251 -8.18 9.47 11.84
N HIS A 252 -8.49 9.11 10.58
CA HIS A 252 -7.66 8.26 9.73
C HIS A 252 -7.27 8.95 8.41
N ILE A 253 -7.04 10.27 8.48
CA ILE A 253 -6.55 11.07 7.34
C ILE A 253 -5.03 11.21 7.45
N LYS A 254 -4.30 10.77 6.42
CA LYS A 254 -2.83 10.62 6.44
C LYS A 254 -2.09 11.94 6.71
N SER A 255 -2.61 13.07 6.22
CA SER A 255 -1.96 14.37 6.35
C SER A 255 -1.74 14.82 7.80
N PHE A 256 -2.68 14.50 8.69
CA PHE A 256 -2.51 14.78 10.11
C PHE A 256 -1.48 13.85 10.75
N GLU A 257 -1.40 12.61 10.29
CA GLU A 257 -0.39 11.64 10.73
C GLU A 257 1.04 12.03 10.30
N TYR A 258 1.20 12.61 9.11
CA TYR A 258 2.49 13.11 8.61
C TYR A 258 3.13 14.19 9.49
N SER A 259 2.33 14.91 10.29
CA SER A 259 2.83 15.90 11.24
C SER A 259 3.45 15.28 12.50
N LYS A 260 3.18 13.99 12.79
CA LYS A 260 3.62 13.32 14.02
C LYS A 260 5.09 12.91 14.00
N ASN A 261 5.70 12.84 12.83
CA ASN A 261 7.12 12.52 12.67
C ASN A 261 7.77 13.40 11.59
N ARG A 262 9.09 13.26 11.38
CA ARG A 262 9.84 14.11 10.45
C ARG A 262 9.91 13.56 9.02
N ASN A 263 9.25 12.45 8.70
CA ASN A 263 9.43 11.76 7.42
C ASN A 263 8.91 12.60 6.25
N TYR A 264 7.71 13.15 6.37
CA TYR A 264 7.17 14.04 5.34
C TYR A 264 7.98 15.34 5.23
N PHE A 265 8.40 15.92 6.37
CA PHE A 265 9.28 17.09 6.36
C PHE A 265 10.63 16.85 5.66
N LYS A 266 11.24 15.68 5.87
CA LYS A 266 12.47 15.28 5.16
C LYS A 266 12.24 15.14 3.65
N LEU A 267 11.10 14.58 3.24
CA LEU A 267 10.71 14.52 1.84
C LEU A 267 10.60 15.93 1.25
N LEU A 268 9.85 16.84 1.88
CA LEU A 268 9.75 18.23 1.41
C LEU A 268 11.12 18.91 1.30
N SER A 269 11.99 18.70 2.29
CA SER A 269 13.35 19.24 2.27
C SER A 269 14.18 18.71 1.10
N PHE A 270 14.00 17.44 0.72
CA PHE A 270 14.64 16.86 -0.47
C PHE A 270 14.07 17.44 -1.77
N LEU A 271 12.73 17.52 -1.88
CA LEU A 271 12.06 18.01 -3.09
C LEU A 271 12.42 19.47 -3.42
N GLU A 272 12.72 20.29 -2.41
CA GLU A 272 13.13 21.70 -2.57
C GLU A 272 14.65 21.89 -2.62
N SER A 273 15.45 20.82 -2.63
CA SER A 273 16.92 20.92 -2.54
C SER A 273 17.60 21.20 -3.88
N ASP A 274 17.21 20.48 -4.94
CA ASP A 274 17.77 20.59 -6.28
C ASP A 274 16.87 19.85 -7.29
N ASP A 275 17.17 19.94 -8.58
CA ASP A 275 16.54 19.14 -9.64
C ASP A 275 16.64 17.64 -9.33
N PHE A 276 15.59 16.89 -9.68
CA PHE A 276 15.55 15.45 -9.48
C PHE A 276 14.74 14.69 -10.54
N GLN A 277 15.14 13.44 -10.78
CA GLN A 277 14.38 12.43 -11.52
C GLN A 277 13.64 11.51 -10.55
N VAL A 278 12.44 11.08 -10.91
CA VAL A 278 11.68 10.06 -10.18
C VAL A 278 11.78 8.71 -10.88
N HIS A 279 12.13 7.66 -10.13
CA HIS A 279 11.90 6.27 -10.53
C HIS A 279 10.74 5.68 -9.72
N ILE A 280 9.87 4.90 -10.36
CA ILE A 280 8.73 4.24 -9.70
C ILE A 280 8.85 2.72 -9.85
N TYR A 281 8.92 2.02 -8.71
CA TYR A 281 9.01 0.57 -8.65
C TYR A 281 7.89 0.00 -7.79
N GLY A 282 7.03 -0.84 -8.38
CA GLY A 282 5.99 -1.57 -7.64
C GLY A 282 4.92 -0.71 -6.96
N HIS A 283 4.95 0.62 -7.08
CA HIS A 283 3.93 1.51 -6.52
C HIS A 283 2.72 1.61 -7.45
N SER A 284 1.50 1.55 -6.91
CA SER A 284 0.26 1.66 -7.69
C SER A 284 -0.01 3.07 -8.20
N CYS A 285 0.57 4.09 -7.53
CA CYS A 285 0.26 5.50 -7.75
C CYS A 285 -1.24 5.78 -7.61
N GLY A 286 -1.94 5.04 -6.74
CA GLY A 286 -3.36 5.23 -6.48
C GLY A 286 -3.71 6.56 -5.83
N LEU A 287 -5.01 6.85 -5.74
CA LEU A 287 -5.51 8.11 -5.17
C LEU A 287 -5.33 8.19 -3.65
N SER A 288 -5.14 7.08 -2.95
CA SER A 288 -5.02 7.09 -1.48
C SER A 288 -3.79 7.86 -0.96
N ASP A 289 -2.81 8.15 -1.83
CA ASP A 289 -1.62 8.97 -1.55
C ASP A 289 -1.54 10.23 -2.44
N ARG A 290 -2.65 10.64 -3.05
CA ARG A 290 -2.68 11.71 -4.06
C ARG A 290 -2.03 13.00 -3.59
N THR A 291 -2.29 13.46 -2.37
CA THR A 291 -1.72 14.72 -1.88
C THR A 291 -0.20 14.71 -1.99
N MET A 292 0.44 13.62 -1.55
CA MET A 292 1.89 13.48 -1.58
C MET A 292 2.44 13.26 -2.98
N LEU A 293 1.85 12.36 -3.76
CA LEU A 293 2.30 12.09 -5.12
C LEU A 293 2.19 13.33 -6.00
N ARG A 294 1.12 14.10 -5.82
CA ARG A 294 0.98 15.41 -6.46
C ARG A 294 2.10 16.37 -6.07
N THR A 295 2.41 16.49 -4.76
CA THR A 295 3.53 17.33 -4.30
C THR A 295 4.85 16.94 -4.96
N ILE A 296 5.10 15.65 -5.17
CA ILE A 296 6.31 15.14 -5.82
C ILE A 296 6.29 15.48 -7.32
N PHE A 297 5.25 15.05 -8.03
CA PHE A 297 5.20 15.07 -9.49
C PHE A 297 5.04 16.47 -10.07
N GLU A 298 4.29 17.35 -9.39
CA GLU A 298 4.12 18.74 -9.79
C GLU A 298 5.23 19.66 -9.28
N ASN A 299 6.19 19.15 -8.49
CA ASN A 299 7.31 19.97 -8.04
C ASN A 299 8.08 20.54 -9.24
N LYS A 300 8.44 21.83 -9.18
CA LYS A 300 9.18 22.52 -10.24
C LYS A 300 10.58 21.91 -10.49
N TYR A 301 11.17 21.27 -9.48
CA TYR A 301 12.46 20.58 -9.57
C TYR A 301 12.33 19.13 -10.05
N CYS A 302 11.12 18.58 -10.15
CA CYS A 302 10.90 17.26 -10.76
C CYS A 302 11.08 17.35 -12.27
N ARG A 303 12.19 16.81 -12.80
CA ARG A 303 12.55 16.88 -14.22
C ARG A 303 11.94 15.75 -15.06
N SER A 304 11.85 14.55 -14.51
CA SER A 304 11.21 13.42 -15.19
C SER A 304 10.74 12.32 -14.25
N ILE A 305 9.86 11.45 -14.74
CA ILE A 305 9.21 10.34 -14.03
C ILE A 305 9.35 9.08 -14.90
N LYS A 306 10.28 8.21 -14.53
CA LYS A 306 10.54 6.90 -15.15
C LYS A 306 9.75 5.81 -14.44
N ILE A 307 8.95 5.07 -15.20
CA ILE A 307 8.14 3.97 -14.68
C ILE A 307 8.88 2.66 -14.96
N PHE A 308 9.23 1.94 -13.90
CA PHE A 308 9.67 0.56 -14.02
C PHE A 308 8.44 -0.34 -13.91
N PHE A 309 7.91 -0.70 -15.08
CA PHE A 309 6.63 -1.40 -15.21
C PHE A 309 6.74 -2.88 -14.86
N TYR A 310 5.63 -3.49 -14.49
CA TYR A 310 5.51 -4.92 -14.30
C TYR A 310 5.08 -5.58 -15.61
N GLU A 311 5.93 -6.45 -16.15
CA GLU A 311 5.60 -7.28 -17.31
C GLU A 311 4.81 -8.52 -16.83
N LYS A 312 3.53 -8.58 -17.17
CA LYS A 312 2.66 -9.71 -16.81
C LYS A 312 2.92 -10.91 -17.72
N ASN A 313 3.20 -10.64 -18.99
CA ASN A 313 3.59 -11.60 -20.03
C ASN A 313 4.17 -10.85 -21.23
N GLU A 314 4.66 -11.57 -22.25
CA GLU A 314 5.30 -10.99 -23.46
C GLU A 314 4.48 -9.92 -24.22
N LYS A 315 3.18 -9.78 -23.94
CA LYS A 315 2.27 -8.86 -24.63
C LYS A 315 1.54 -7.89 -23.71
N GLU A 316 1.72 -8.00 -22.39
CA GLU A 316 0.95 -7.23 -21.43
C GLU A 316 1.83 -6.76 -20.27
N ASP A 317 1.82 -5.46 -20.06
CA ASP A 317 2.48 -4.76 -18.96
C ASP A 317 1.49 -3.80 -18.26
N ASP A 318 1.93 -3.17 -17.16
CA ASP A 318 1.15 -2.20 -16.40
C ASP A 318 1.53 -0.73 -16.67
N PHE A 319 2.37 -0.43 -17.67
CA PHE A 319 2.87 0.93 -17.92
C PHE A 319 1.72 1.90 -18.21
N THR A 320 0.79 1.49 -19.08
CA THR A 320 -0.35 2.32 -19.47
C THR A 320 -1.28 2.59 -18.29
N GLU A 321 -1.57 1.56 -17.49
CA GLU A 321 -2.40 1.67 -16.28
C GLU A 321 -1.75 2.64 -15.28
N LYS A 322 -0.46 2.48 -14.99
CA LYS A 322 0.29 3.40 -14.13
C LYS A 322 0.31 4.83 -14.65
N THR A 323 0.39 5.02 -15.96
CA THR A 323 0.32 6.35 -16.58
C THR A 323 -1.06 6.99 -16.33
N PHE A 324 -2.15 6.21 -16.35
CA PHE A 324 -3.48 6.71 -15.98
C PHE A 324 -3.58 7.11 -14.51
N ASP A 325 -2.94 6.35 -13.62
CA ASP A 325 -2.89 6.67 -12.20
C ASP A 325 -2.07 7.94 -11.96
N ILE A 326 -0.90 8.07 -12.58
CA ILE A 326 -0.09 9.29 -12.50
C ILE A 326 -0.83 10.50 -13.08
N TYR A 327 -1.55 10.32 -14.19
CA TYR A 327 -2.37 11.37 -14.80
C TYR A 327 -3.35 12.00 -13.81
N ARG A 328 -3.92 11.24 -12.86
CA ARG A 328 -4.90 11.75 -11.89
C ARG A 328 -4.30 12.69 -10.84
N HIS A 329 -2.98 12.66 -10.66
CA HIS A 329 -2.27 13.52 -9.70
C HIS A 329 -1.97 14.91 -10.24
N PHE A 330 -1.82 15.06 -11.56
CA PHE A 330 -1.54 16.35 -12.19
C PHE A 330 -2.81 17.20 -12.34
N GLU A 331 -2.75 18.46 -11.95
CA GLU A 331 -3.66 19.50 -12.39
C GLU A 331 -3.28 19.96 -13.81
N ASP A 332 -1.99 20.23 -14.05
CA ASP A 332 -1.48 20.60 -15.38
C ASP A 332 -1.08 19.35 -16.21
N LYS A 333 -1.92 19.00 -17.18
CA LYS A 333 -1.67 17.85 -18.06
C LYS A 333 -0.55 18.09 -19.08
N GLY A 334 -0.23 19.35 -19.36
CA GLY A 334 0.90 19.74 -20.19
C GLY A 334 2.22 19.40 -19.51
N GLU A 335 2.34 19.74 -18.23
CA GLU A 335 3.52 19.39 -17.42
C GLU A 335 3.71 17.89 -17.29
N MET A 336 2.63 17.13 -17.08
CA MET A 336 2.70 15.66 -17.06
C MET A 336 3.38 15.12 -18.33
N ARG A 337 2.97 15.58 -19.52
CA ARG A 337 3.51 15.07 -20.80
C ARG A 337 4.99 15.40 -21.00
N LYS A 338 5.51 16.44 -20.34
CA LYS A 338 6.94 16.77 -20.37
C LYS A 338 7.75 15.92 -19.39
N LYS A 339 7.13 15.50 -18.27
CA LYS A 339 7.81 14.78 -17.19
C LYS A 339 7.75 13.26 -17.35
N ILE A 340 6.68 12.70 -17.91
CA ILE A 340 6.57 11.25 -18.08
C ILE A 340 7.55 10.77 -19.14
N VAL A 341 8.43 9.86 -18.73
CA VAL A 341 9.40 9.22 -19.61
C VAL A 341 8.65 8.30 -20.59
N PRO A 342 8.94 8.36 -21.91
CA PRO A 342 8.29 7.51 -22.91
C PRO A 342 8.52 6.01 -22.67
N TYR A 343 7.60 5.18 -23.18
CA TYR A 343 7.63 3.73 -22.97
C TYR A 343 8.89 3.05 -23.54
N ASP A 344 9.35 3.49 -24.72
CA ASP A 344 10.49 2.93 -25.44
C ASP A 344 11.86 3.19 -24.78
N VAL A 345 11.90 4.09 -23.80
CA VAL A 345 13.07 4.35 -22.95
C VAL A 345 12.85 3.91 -21.49
N CYS A 346 11.70 3.28 -21.19
CA CYS A 346 11.44 2.63 -19.91
C CYS A 346 11.80 1.15 -19.96
N ASP A 347 12.07 0.58 -18.79
CA ASP A 347 12.36 -0.85 -18.62
C ASP A 347 11.35 -1.51 -17.69
N ALA A 348 11.16 -2.81 -17.87
CA ALA A 348 10.48 -3.62 -16.86
C ALA A 348 11.28 -3.61 -15.55
N MET A 349 10.58 -3.62 -14.41
CA MET A 349 11.20 -3.78 -13.09
C MET A 349 11.90 -5.15 -13.02
N PRO A 350 13.22 -5.20 -12.72
CA PRO A 350 13.92 -6.47 -12.54
C PRO A 350 13.23 -7.34 -11.49
N GLN A 351 12.97 -8.61 -11.82
CA GLN A 351 12.38 -9.53 -10.86
C GLN A 351 13.45 -10.13 -9.95
N PRO A 352 13.29 -10.11 -8.62
CA PRO A 352 14.25 -10.66 -7.68
C PRO A 352 14.51 -12.16 -7.92
N VAL A 353 15.77 -12.53 -8.12
CA VAL A 353 16.20 -13.93 -8.27
C VAL A 353 16.74 -14.43 -6.94
N LYS A 354 16.23 -15.56 -6.45
CA LYS A 354 16.75 -16.18 -5.23
C LYS A 354 18.15 -16.70 -5.47
N GLU A 355 19.09 -16.38 -4.57
CA GLU A 355 20.39 -17.03 -4.61
C GLU A 355 20.24 -18.52 -4.29
N ILE A 356 20.76 -19.37 -5.19
CA ILE A 356 20.93 -20.78 -4.87
C ILE A 356 22.14 -20.85 -3.95
N VAL A 357 21.90 -20.97 -2.65
CA VAL A 357 22.97 -21.31 -1.71
C VAL A 357 23.43 -22.72 -2.07
N MET A 358 24.52 -22.82 -2.83
CA MET A 358 25.22 -24.09 -3.00
C MET A 358 25.81 -24.46 -1.64
N GLY A 359 25.17 -25.43 -0.98
CA GLY A 359 25.58 -25.97 0.31
C GLY A 359 26.86 -26.78 0.27
#